data_AF-A0AAW8TTZ0-F1
#
_entry.id   AF-A0AAW8TTZ0-F1
#
_cell.length_a   1.000
_cell.length_b   1.000
_cell.length_c   1.000
_cell.angle_alpha   90.00
_cell.angle_beta   90.00
_cell.angle_gamma   90.00
#
_symmetry.space_group_name_H-M   'P 1'
#
loop_
_entity.id
_entity.type
_entity.pdbx_description
1 polymer ?
#
loop_
_entity_poly.entity_id
_entity_poly.type
_entity_poly.pdbx_seq_one_letter_code
_entity_poly.pdbx_strand_id
1 'polypeptide(L)' 'MGINLSELGPVYIVCGKTDLRKGIDSLAYLIQSQFDLDPFSKSVFLFCG' A
#
# COMPACT_ATOMS: atom_id res chain seq x y z
N MET A 1 -3.78 19.67 10.48
CA MET A 1 -3.08 19.35 9.22
C MET A 1 -3.78 18.16 8.61
N GLY A 2 -4.59 18.38 7.58
CA GLY A 2 -5.34 17.32 6.89
C GLY A 2 -4.56 16.86 5.66
N ILE A 3 -4.64 15.57 5.35
CA ILE A 3 -4.09 15.03 4.11
C ILE A 3 -5.14 15.26 3.01
N ASN A 4 -4.78 15.96 1.93
CA ASN A 4 -5.69 16.18 0.82
C ASN A 4 -5.73 14.93 -0.07
N LEU A 5 -6.77 14.12 0.09
CA LEU A 5 -6.93 12.84 -0.64
C LEU A 5 -6.92 13.02 -2.16
N SER A 6 -7.37 14.18 -2.65
CA SER A 6 -7.43 14.50 -4.07
C SER A 6 -6.05 14.56 -4.74
N GLU A 7 -4.98 14.75 -3.95
CA GLU A 7 -3.61 14.91 -4.45
C GLU A 7 -2.77 13.62 -4.37
N LEU A 8 -3.29 12.56 -3.75
CA LEU A 8 -2.53 11.34 -3.40
C LEU A 8 -2.35 10.34 -4.55
N GLY A 9 -3.10 10.48 -5.63
CA GLY A 9 -3.16 9.47 -6.69
C GLY A 9 -4.06 8.28 -6.31
N PRO A 10 -3.92 7.13 -6.98
CA PRO A 10 -4.73 5.95 -6.70
C PRO A 10 -4.60 5.47 -5.25
N VAL A 11 -5.72 5.06 -4.65
CA VAL A 11 -5.77 4.54 -3.29
C VAL A 11 -6.25 3.10 -3.33
N TYR A 12 -5.46 2.19 -2.76
CA TYR A 12 -5.73 0.76 -2.70
C TYR A 12 -5.93 0.32 -1.26
N ILE A 13 -6.95 -0.49 -1.02
CA ILE A 13 -7.18 -1.15 0.27
C ILE A 13 -6.76 -2.61 0.11
N VAL A 14 -5.70 -3.00 0.81
CA VAL A 14 -5.17 -4.36 0.80
C VAL A 14 -5.96 -5.19 1.80
N CYS A 15 -6.88 -6.00 1.28
CA CYS A 15 -7.73 -6.88 2.07
C CYS A 15 -7.03 -8.21 2.38
N GLY A 16 -7.27 -8.74 3.58
CA GLY A 16 -6.76 -10.03 4.02
C GLY A 16 -5.64 -9.90 5.05
N LYS A 17 -5.19 -11.04 5.58
CA LYS A 17 -4.25 -11.09 6.70
C LYS A 17 -2.86 -10.64 6.25
N THR A 18 -2.45 -9.46 6.70
CA THR A 18 -1.12 -8.87 6.40
C THR A 18 -0.31 -8.76 7.69
N ASP A 19 0.88 -9.36 7.72
CA ASP A 19 1.80 -9.19 8.85
C ASP A 19 2.55 -7.86 8.73
N LEU A 20 2.01 -6.81 9.34
CA LEU A 20 2.61 -5.47 9.35
C LEU A 20 3.97 -5.40 10.06
N ARG A 21 4.34 -6.41 10.86
CA ARG A 21 5.64 -6.47 11.56
C ARG A 21 6.81 -6.72 10.60
N LYS A 22 6.55 -7.13 9.36
CA LYS A 22 7.57 -7.37 8.33
C LYS A 22 8.18 -6.08 7.76
N GLY A 23 7.64 -4.91 8.09
CA GLY A 23 8.17 -3.62 7.69
C GLY A 23 7.88 -3.26 6.23
N ILE A 24 8.30 -2.05 5.83
CA ILE A 24 7.87 -1.42 4.58
C ILE A 24 8.37 -2.15 3.32
N ASP A 25 9.60 -2.64 3.31
CA ASP A 25 10.16 -3.34 2.15
C ASP A 25 9.41 -4.64 1.85
N SER A 26 9.08 -5.39 2.89
CA SER A 26 8.30 -6.62 2.75
C SER A 26 6.88 -6.33 2.29
N LEU A 27 6.27 -5.23 2.73
CA LEU A 27 4.95 -4.81 2.28
C LEU A 27 4.98 -4.35 0.81
N ALA A 28 6.00 -3.60 0.40
CA ALA A 28 6.20 -3.21 -1.00
C ALA A 28 6.42 -4.44 -1.91
N TYR A 29 7.20 -5.42 -1.45
CA TYR A 29 7.35 -6.70 -2.15
C TYR A 29 6.02 -7.44 -2.28
N LEU A 30 5.18 -7.44 -1.23
CA LEU A 30 3.85 -8.04 -1.29
C LEU A 30 2.97 -7.37 -2.35
N ILE A 31 3.00 -6.03 -2.46
CA ILE A 31 2.27 -5.29 -3.49
C ILE A 31 2.70 -5.72 -4.90
N GLN A 32 4.01 -5.77 -5.17
CA GLN A 32 4.50 -6.22 -6.48
C GLN A 32 4.15 -7.69 -6.75
N SER A 33 4.41 -8.58 -5.79
CA SER A 33 4.32 -10.03 -6.01
C SER A 33 2.89 -10.56 -6.07
N GLN A 34 1.94 -9.98 -5.33
CA GLN A 34 0.57 -10.50 -5.26
C GLN A 34 -0.43 -9.71 -6.10
N PHE A 35 -0.18 -8.42 -6.33
CA PHE A 35 -1.13 -7.55 -7.01
C PHE A 35 -0.62 -7.01 -8.35
N ASP A 36 0.65 -7.28 -8.70
CA ASP A 36 1.29 -6.79 -9.94
C ASP A 36 1.22 -5.26 -10.07
N LEU A 37 1.31 -4.56 -8.93
CA LEU A 37 1.30 -3.10 -8.85
C LEU A 37 2.69 -2.58 -8.49
N ASP A 38 3.02 -1.38 -8.97
CA ASP A 38 4.24 -0.68 -8.58
C ASP A 38 4.05 0.08 -7.25
N PRO A 39 4.63 -0.38 -6.12
CA PRO A 39 4.51 0.26 -4.82
C PRO A 39 5.27 1.59 -4.72
N PHE A 40 6.15 1.90 -5.68
CA PHE A 40 6.93 3.13 -5.72
C PHE A 40 6.30 4.20 -6.63
N SER A 41 5.20 3.87 -7.30
CA SER A 41 4.37 4.83 -8.03
C SER A 41 3.68 5.81 -7.07
N LYS A 42 3.17 6.93 -7.60
CA LYS A 42 2.37 7.90 -6.82
C LYS A 42 1.00 7.30 -6.48
N SER A 43 0.95 6.46 -5.46
CA SER A 43 -0.24 5.77 -4.98
C SER A 43 -0.16 5.53 -3.46
N VAL A 44 -1.30 5.20 -2.86
CA VAL A 44 -1.42 4.92 -1.42
C VAL A 44 -1.98 3.52 -1.22
N PHE A 45 -1.28 2.72 -0.43
CA PHE A 45 -1.71 1.38 -0.04
C PHE A 45 -2.07 1.36 1.45
N LEU A 46 -3.34 1.06 1.76
CA LEU A 46 -3.81 0.88 3.11
C LEU A 46 -3.86 -0.62 3.42
N PHE A 47 -3.07 -1.04 4.40
CA PHE A 47 -3.09 -2.42 4.87
C PHE A 47 -3.94 -2.52 6.14
N CYS A 48 -4.94 -3.39 6.11
CA CYS A 48 -5.63 -3.82 7.33
C CYS A 48 -4.99 -5.12 7.81
N GLY A 49 -4.35 -5.08 8.98
CA GLY A 49 -3.79 -6.23 9.67
C GLY A 49 -4.76 -6.83 10.67
#